data_AF-A0A6G7C0U6-F1
#
_entry.id   AF-A0A6G7C0U6-F1
#
_cell.length_a   1.000
_cell.length_b   1.000
_cell.length_c   1.000
_cell.angle_alpha   90.00
_cell.angle_beta   90.00
_cell.angle_gamma   90.00
#
_symmetry.space_group_name_H-M   'P 1'
#
loop_
_entity.id
_entity.type
_entity.pdbx_description
1 polymer ?
#
loop_
_entity_poly.entity_id
_entity_poly.type
_entity_poly.pdbx_seq_one_letter_code
_entity_poly.pdbx_strand_id
1 'polypeptide(L)'
;MKKVKLFVPILGAVLGFGLYVGHVKAEESKKADIEVKADPAWTLNDPNADPTNPANYSPYTGDLSTLCPGTQNICGIVAPNDGTDHPVIEEDSDLMQRIQNKDTSESDVFLQN
;
A
#
# COMPACT_ATOMS: atom_id res chain seq x y z
N MET A 1 8.37 -15.11 74.49
CA MET A 1 9.64 -15.73 74.07
C MET A 1 9.93 -15.32 72.63
N LYS A 2 11.05 -14.63 72.38
CA LYS A 2 11.55 -14.27 71.04
C LYS A 2 12.08 -15.51 70.33
N LYS A 3 11.65 -15.77 69.09
CA LYS A 3 12.49 -16.42 68.06
C LYS A 3 12.14 -15.85 66.68
N VAL A 4 13.04 -15.04 66.15
CA VAL A 4 13.13 -14.68 64.73
C VAL A 4 14.05 -15.71 64.07
N LYS A 5 13.64 -16.28 62.94
CA LYS A 5 14.49 -16.95 61.93
C LYS A 5 13.87 -16.65 60.56
N LEU A 6 14.40 -15.68 59.83
CA LEU A 6 15.45 -15.78 58.80
C LEU A 6 14.87 -16.09 57.40
N PHE A 7 15.28 -15.25 56.44
CA PHE A 7 14.81 -15.01 55.08
C PHE A 7 15.22 -16.09 54.02
N VAL A 8 14.33 -16.30 53.00
CA VAL A 8 14.58 -16.34 51.51
C VAL A 8 15.31 -17.55 50.89
N PRO A 9 15.14 -17.90 49.59
CA PRO A 9 13.97 -17.95 48.68
C PRO A 9 13.93 -19.25 47.81
N ILE A 10 12.79 -19.70 47.26
CA ILE A 10 12.85 -20.54 46.03
C ILE A 10 11.77 -20.11 45.04
N LEU A 11 12.27 -19.62 43.92
CA LEU A 11 11.61 -19.35 42.65
C LEU A 11 10.88 -20.61 42.17
N GLY A 12 9.56 -20.66 42.33
CA GLY A 12 8.72 -21.75 41.84
C GLY A 12 8.01 -21.35 40.55
N ALA A 13 8.75 -21.20 39.45
CA ALA A 13 8.16 -21.11 38.13
C ALA A 13 7.63 -22.50 37.75
N VAL A 14 6.31 -22.68 37.81
CA VAL A 14 5.63 -23.82 37.17
C VAL A 14 4.58 -23.24 36.23
N LEU A 15 5.03 -23.01 34.99
CA LEU A 15 4.16 -22.88 33.82
C LEU A 15 3.48 -24.23 33.60
N GLY A 16 2.29 -24.39 34.18
CA GLY A 16 1.41 -25.50 33.88
C GLY A 16 0.76 -25.30 32.51
N PHE A 17 1.33 -25.95 31.49
CA PHE A 17 0.67 -26.24 30.23
C PHE A 17 -0.60 -27.06 30.51
N GLY A 18 -1.75 -26.41 30.49
CA GLY A 18 -3.06 -27.06 30.42
C GLY A 18 -3.50 -27.13 28.96
N LEU A 19 -3.23 -28.26 28.31
CA LEU A 19 -3.83 -28.61 27.02
C LEU A 19 -5.34 -28.82 27.23
N TYR A 20 -6.15 -27.85 26.82
CA TYR A 20 -7.58 -28.08 26.61
C TYR A 20 -7.80 -28.37 25.13
N VAL A 21 -7.86 -29.67 24.80
CA VAL A 21 -8.26 -30.16 23.48
C VAL A 21 -9.78 -30.07 23.41
N GLY A 22 -10.28 -28.90 23.03
CA GLY A 22 -11.67 -28.70 22.63
C GLY A 22 -11.82 -28.99 21.14
N HIS A 23 -12.51 -30.07 20.80
CA HIS A 23 -13.03 -30.29 19.46
C HIS A 23 -13.99 -29.14 19.09
N VAL A 24 -13.53 -28.21 18.26
CA VAL A 24 -14.42 -27.36 17.48
C VAL A 24 -13.96 -27.41 16.04
N LYS A 25 -14.90 -27.82 15.19
CA LYS A 25 -14.81 -27.87 13.74
C LYS A 25 -14.10 -26.62 13.22
N ALA A 26 -13.24 -26.85 12.23
CA ALA A 26 -12.77 -25.84 11.31
C ALA A 26 -13.96 -25.00 10.83
N GLU A 27 -14.12 -23.82 11.41
CA GLU A 27 -14.72 -22.71 10.71
C GLU A 27 -13.55 -22.03 10.03
N GLU A 28 -13.41 -22.34 8.74
CA GLU A 28 -12.64 -21.57 7.78
C GLU A 28 -12.79 -20.10 8.16
N SER A 29 -11.74 -19.53 8.75
CA SER A 29 -11.45 -18.13 8.51
C SER A 29 -11.26 -18.06 7.01
N LYS A 30 -12.34 -17.77 6.30
CA LYS A 30 -12.28 -17.04 5.05
C LYS A 30 -11.62 -15.72 5.43
N LYS A 31 -10.29 -15.77 5.50
CA LYS A 31 -9.44 -14.68 5.13
C LYS A 31 -9.92 -14.38 3.72
N ALA A 32 -10.91 -13.51 3.63
CA ALA A 32 -11.11 -12.73 2.44
C ALA A 32 -9.74 -12.10 2.26
N ASP A 33 -8.95 -12.68 1.37
CA ASP A 33 -7.98 -11.91 0.65
C ASP A 33 -8.82 -10.76 0.08
N ILE A 34 -8.80 -9.63 0.80
CA ILE A 34 -9.09 -8.35 0.20
C ILE A 34 -7.98 -8.26 -0.82
N GLU A 35 -8.28 -8.73 -2.04
CA GLU A 35 -7.60 -8.30 -3.23
C GLU A 35 -7.84 -6.79 -3.27
N VAL A 36 -6.99 -6.05 -2.55
CA VAL A 36 -6.77 -4.65 -2.85
C VAL A 36 -6.20 -4.72 -4.25
N LYS A 37 -7.09 -4.65 -5.25
CA LYS A 37 -6.69 -4.44 -6.62
C LYS A 37 -5.90 -3.14 -6.56
N ALA A 38 -4.58 -3.27 -6.63
CA ALA A 38 -3.72 -2.11 -6.78
C ALA A 38 -4.20 -1.38 -8.02
N ASP A 39 -4.34 -0.06 -7.92
CA ASP A 39 -4.73 0.74 -9.05
C ASP A 39 -3.75 0.53 -10.20
N PRO A 40 -4.23 0.50 -11.46
CA PRO A 40 -3.37 0.29 -12.61
C PRO A 40 -2.36 1.43 -12.77
N ALA A 41 -1.23 1.09 -13.37
CA ALA A 41 -0.21 2.04 -13.78
C ALA A 41 -0.48 2.55 -15.19
N TRP A 42 -0.17 3.83 -15.41
CA TRP A 42 -0.41 4.55 -16.65
C TRP A 42 0.83 5.32 -17.05
N THR A 43 1.18 5.32 -18.33
CA THR A 43 2.28 6.11 -18.87
C THR A 43 1.77 7.20 -19.78
N LEU A 44 2.34 8.40 -19.65
CA LEU A 44 2.03 9.51 -20.53
C LEU A 44 2.59 9.24 -21.94
N ASN A 45 1.74 9.39 -22.95
CA ASN A 45 2.06 9.04 -24.34
C ASN A 45 3.09 9.98 -24.99
N ASP A 46 3.08 11.26 -24.60
CA ASP A 46 4.01 12.30 -25.04
C ASP A 46 4.41 13.17 -23.85
N PRO A 47 5.72 13.39 -23.58
CA PRO A 47 6.19 14.22 -22.47
C PRO A 47 5.71 15.68 -22.52
N ASN A 48 5.25 16.18 -23.68
CA ASN A 48 4.74 17.54 -23.84
C ASN A 48 3.21 17.63 -23.81
N ALA A 49 2.51 16.49 -23.71
CA ALA A 49 1.06 16.48 -23.61
C ALA A 49 0.61 16.96 -22.22
N ASP A 50 -0.65 17.41 -22.13
CA ASP A 50 -1.25 17.80 -20.86
C ASP A 50 -1.40 16.56 -19.94
N PRO A 51 -0.67 16.49 -18.81
CA PRO A 51 -0.70 15.32 -17.94
C PRO A 51 -1.97 15.23 -17.10
N THR A 52 -2.83 16.25 -17.11
CA THR A 52 -4.13 16.23 -16.44
C THR A 52 -5.26 15.67 -17.31
N ASN A 53 -4.99 15.43 -18.59
CA ASN A 53 -5.95 14.85 -19.51
C ASN A 53 -5.79 13.31 -19.58
N PRO A 54 -6.79 12.51 -19.13
CA PRO A 54 -6.75 11.05 -19.14
C PRO A 54 -6.46 10.42 -20.52
N ALA A 55 -6.88 11.07 -21.60
CA ALA A 55 -6.69 10.56 -22.96
C ALA A 55 -5.21 10.54 -23.39
N ASN A 56 -4.34 11.25 -22.68
CA ASN A 56 -2.91 11.29 -22.95
C ASN A 56 -2.15 10.13 -22.31
N TYR A 57 -2.83 9.20 -21.64
CA TYR A 57 -2.21 8.05 -21.01
C TYR A 57 -2.49 6.74 -21.76
N SER A 58 -1.59 5.78 -21.60
CA SER A 58 -1.78 4.38 -22.00
C SER A 58 -1.58 3.46 -20.79
N PRO A 59 -2.30 2.32 -20.71
CA PRO A 59 -2.05 1.32 -19.69
C PRO A 59 -0.60 0.83 -19.72
N TYR A 60 0.00 0.67 -18.55
CA TYR A 60 1.36 0.17 -18.40
C TYR A 60 1.40 -1.04 -17.47
N THR A 61 2.12 -2.08 -17.88
CA THR A 61 2.37 -3.26 -17.06
C THR A 61 3.85 -3.31 -16.72
N GLY A 62 4.20 -2.93 -15.49
CA GLY A 62 5.57 -2.86 -15.01
C GLY A 62 5.69 -1.95 -13.79
N ASP A 63 6.92 -1.64 -13.41
CA ASP A 63 7.22 -0.70 -12.33
C ASP A 63 7.56 0.68 -12.91
N LEU A 64 6.70 1.66 -12.65
CA LEU A 64 6.91 3.04 -13.09
C LEU A 64 8.18 3.66 -12.48
N SER A 65 8.61 3.23 -11.31
CA SER A 65 9.86 3.71 -10.68
C SER A 65 11.09 3.36 -11.52
N THR A 66 11.03 2.24 -12.23
CA THR A 66 12.09 1.79 -13.13
C THR A 66 12.01 2.46 -14.50
N LEU A 67 10.80 2.70 -15.01
CA LEU A 67 10.59 3.38 -16.30
C LEU A 67 10.88 4.89 -16.22
N CYS A 68 10.55 5.51 -15.09
CA CYS A 68 10.54 6.95 -14.87
C CYS A 68 11.61 7.35 -13.81
N PRO A 69 12.92 7.27 -14.11
CA PRO A 69 13.99 7.57 -13.15
C PRO A 69 14.31 9.07 -13.04
N GLY A 70 13.37 9.96 -13.37
CA GLY A 70 13.62 11.40 -13.47
C GLY A 70 12.89 12.24 -12.43
N THR A 71 12.96 13.56 -12.60
CA THR A 71 12.42 14.54 -11.63
C THR A 71 11.77 15.76 -12.27
N GLN A 72 11.70 15.82 -13.61
CA GLN A 72 11.34 17.05 -14.31
C GLN A 72 9.93 17.04 -14.88
N ASN A 73 9.54 15.99 -15.61
CA ASN A 73 8.30 15.94 -16.38
C ASN A 73 7.45 14.75 -15.95
N ILE A 74 6.12 14.85 -16.05
CA ILE A 74 5.26 13.69 -15.79
C ILE A 74 5.61 12.57 -16.78
N CYS A 75 5.79 11.37 -16.24
CA CYS A 75 6.09 10.16 -17.00
C CYS A 75 4.96 9.15 -16.89
N GLY A 76 4.41 9.00 -15.68
CA GLY A 76 3.32 8.08 -15.44
C GLY A 76 2.64 8.33 -14.10
N ILE A 77 1.49 7.70 -13.93
CA ILE A 77 0.69 7.78 -12.71
C ILE A 77 0.13 6.41 -12.33
N VAL A 78 -0.27 6.27 -11.08
CA VAL A 78 -1.08 5.16 -10.58
C VAL A 78 -2.46 5.73 -10.24
N ALA A 79 -3.50 5.22 -10.91
CA ALA A 79 -4.85 5.74 -10.77
C ALA A 79 -5.88 4.67 -11.15
N PRO A 80 -7.11 4.73 -10.62
CA PRO A 80 -8.19 3.82 -11.03
C PRO A 80 -8.46 3.88 -12.54
N ASN A 81 -8.92 2.78 -13.13
CA ASN A 81 -9.42 2.77 -14.52
C ASN A 81 -10.87 3.30 -14.53
N ASP A 82 -11.18 4.18 -15.47
CA ASP A 82 -12.53 4.76 -15.64
C ASP A 82 -13.54 3.80 -16.30
N GLY A 83 -13.09 2.61 -16.71
CA GLY A 83 -13.87 1.61 -17.42
C GLY A 83 -13.69 1.64 -18.95
N THR A 84 -12.86 2.57 -19.46
CA THR A 84 -12.61 2.79 -20.89
C THR A 84 -11.12 2.80 -21.25
N ASP A 85 -10.28 2.18 -20.40
CA ASP A 85 -8.82 2.15 -20.54
C ASP A 85 -8.17 3.53 -20.43
N HIS A 86 -8.71 4.37 -19.54
CA HIS A 86 -8.11 5.63 -19.13
C HIS A 86 -8.03 5.74 -17.60
N PRO A 87 -7.06 6.50 -17.07
CA PRO A 87 -7.02 6.79 -15.64
C PRO A 87 -8.15 7.74 -15.23
N VAL A 88 -8.72 7.53 -14.05
CA VAL A 88 -9.62 8.49 -13.42
C VAL A 88 -8.79 9.65 -12.86
N ILE A 89 -8.88 10.82 -13.52
CA ILE A 89 -8.32 12.09 -13.06
C ILE A 89 -9.47 13.07 -12.97
N GLU A 90 -10.05 13.22 -11.77
CA GLU A 90 -11.18 14.12 -11.55
C GLU A 90 -10.68 15.56 -11.36
N GLU A 91 -11.48 16.53 -11.83
CA GLU A 91 -11.25 17.95 -11.55
C GLU A 91 -11.20 18.19 -10.03
N ASP A 92 -10.27 19.04 -9.61
CA ASP A 92 -9.97 19.39 -8.21
C ASP A 92 -9.57 18.23 -7.27
N SER A 93 -9.38 17.01 -7.79
CA SER A 93 -8.92 15.88 -6.99
C SER A 93 -7.48 16.05 -6.48
N ASP A 94 -7.15 15.37 -5.38
CA ASP A 94 -5.80 15.37 -4.83
C ASP A 94 -4.78 14.84 -5.85
N LEU A 95 -5.17 13.83 -6.64
CA LEU A 95 -4.32 13.29 -7.72
C LEU A 95 -4.04 14.36 -8.78
N MET A 96 -5.06 15.10 -9.24
CA MET A 96 -4.86 16.16 -10.23
C MET A 96 -3.91 17.24 -9.69
N GLN A 97 -4.08 17.64 -8.43
CA GLN A 97 -3.17 18.61 -7.79
C GLN A 97 -1.74 18.08 -7.70
N ARG A 98 -1.54 16.80 -7.34
CA ARG A 98 -0.21 16.18 -7.33
C ARG A 98 0.43 16.13 -8.72
N ILE A 99 -0.33 15.79 -9.75
CA ILE A 99 0.13 15.82 -11.15
C ILE A 99 0.59 17.25 -11.53
N GLN A 100 -0.23 18.26 -11.25
CA GLN A 100 0.08 19.66 -11.57
C GLN A 100 1.33 20.16 -10.81
N ASN A 101 1.46 19.75 -9.55
CA ASN A 101 2.58 20.14 -8.68
C ASN A 101 3.81 19.25 -8.84
N LYS A 102 3.74 18.19 -9.66
CA LYS A 102 4.78 17.15 -9.79
C LYS A 102 5.16 16.54 -8.44
N ASP A 103 4.18 16.37 -7.57
CA ASP A 103 4.36 15.84 -6.23
C ASP A 103 4.33 14.31 -6.23
N THR A 104 5.47 13.70 -5.89
CA THR A 104 5.65 12.25 -5.88
C THR A 104 5.51 11.63 -4.49
N SER A 105 5.05 12.39 -3.49
CA SER A 105 5.03 11.97 -2.08
C SER A 105 4.15 10.73 -1.81
N GLU A 106 3.07 10.56 -2.56
CA GLU A 106 2.13 9.44 -2.41
C GLU A 106 2.47 8.23 -3.31
N SER A 107 3.61 8.28 -4.01
CA SER A 107 4.06 7.18 -4.91
C SER A 107 3.06 6.83 -6.02
N ASP A 108 2.24 7.78 -6.43
CA ASP A 108 1.23 7.67 -7.48
C ASP A 108 1.52 8.58 -8.68
N VAL A 109 2.49 9.49 -8.56
CA VAL A 109 3.00 10.34 -9.64
C VAL A 109 4.48 10.04 -9.84
N PHE A 110 4.86 9.80 -11.09
CA PHE A 110 6.21 9.42 -11.48
C PHE A 110 6.76 10.37 -12.53
N LEU A 111 8.02 10.74 -12.39
CA LEU A 111 8.66 11.77 -13.20
C LEU A 111 9.77 11.21 -14.08
N GLN A 112 9.97 11.82 -15.24
CA GLN A 112 11.11 11.57 -16.13
C GLN A 112 11.93 12.86 -16.32
N ASN A 113 13.08 12.72 -16.97
CA ASN A 113 13.95 13.85 -17.31
C ASN A 113 13.51 14.50 -18.61
#